data_AF-A0A9E3JAR1-F1
#
_entry.id   AF-A0A9E3JAR1-F1
#
_cell.length_a   1.000
_cell.length_b   1.000
_cell.length_c   1.000
_cell.angle_alpha   90.00
_cell.angle_beta   90.00
_cell.angle_gamma   90.00
#
_symmetry.space_group_name_H-M   'P 1'
#
loop_
_entity.id
_entity.type
_entity.pdbx_description
1 polymer ?
#
loop_
_entity_poly.entity_id
_entity_poly.type
_entity_poly.pdbx_seq_one_letter_code
_entity_poly.pdbx_strand_id
1 'polypeptide(L)' 'MSTTERPRILVVGGGYVGLYAARRILKKMRYGEATVTVVDPRSYMT' A
#
# COMPACT_ATOMS: atom_id res chain seq x y z
N MET A 1 13.30 -12.89 -19.58
CA MET A 1 12.88 -11.47 -19.42
C MET A 1 12.47 -11.28 -17.97
N SER A 2 13.40 -10.88 -17.11
CA SER A 2 13.13 -10.55 -15.70
C SER A 2 13.89 -9.27 -15.39
N THR A 3 13.20 -8.15 -15.57
CA THR A 3 13.63 -6.84 -15.09
C THR A 3 12.87 -6.62 -13.79
N THR A 4 13.58 -6.57 -12.67
CA THR A 4 13.02 -6.42 -11.31
C THR A 4 11.88 -5.39 -11.26
N GLU A 5 10.64 -5.84 -11.43
CA GLU A 5 9.49 -4.94 -11.36
C GLU A 5 9.29 -4.56 -9.90
N ARG A 6 9.19 -3.25 -9.66
CA ARG A 6 8.87 -2.73 -8.32
C ARG A 6 7.53 -3.32 -7.88
N PRO A 7 7.44 -4.00 -6.73
CA PRO A 7 6.19 -4.56 -6.25
C PRO A 7 5.08 -3.50 -6.21
N ARG A 8 3.93 -3.85 -6.77
CA ARG A 8 2.71 -3.05 -6.74
C ARG A 8 1.75 -3.69 -5.76
N ILE A 9 1.51 -3.02 -4.64
CA ILE A 9 0.70 -3.54 -3.54
C ILE A 9 -0.60 -2.77 -3.48
N LEU A 10 -1.72 -3.47 -3.62
CA LEU A 10 -3.06 -2.91 -3.47
C LEU A 10 -3.64 -3.31 -2.12
N VAL A 11 -4.03 -2.31 -1.32
CA VAL A 11 -4.79 -2.49 -0.08
C VAL A 11 -6.24 -2.12 -0.34
N VAL A 12 -7.16 -3.07 -0.16
CA VAL A 12 -8.61 -2.85 -0.29
C VAL A 12 -9.19 -2.58 1.10
N GLY A 13 -9.77 -1.40 1.27
CA GLY A 13 -10.23 -0.85 2.55
C GLY A 13 -9.26 0.19 3.10
N GLY A 14 -9.74 1.42 3.26
CA GLY A 14 -9.04 2.60 3.80
C GLY A 14 -9.41 2.95 5.24
N GLY A 15 -10.14 2.08 5.94
CA GLY A 15 -10.32 2.15 7.39
C GLY A 15 -9.00 1.96 8.16
N TYR A 16 -9.08 2.01 9.49
CA TYR A 16 -7.90 2.00 10.36
C TYR A 16 -6.88 0.89 10.04
N VAL A 17 -7.36 -0.35 9.86
CA VAL A 17 -6.51 -1.52 9.58
C VAL A 17 -5.78 -1.37 8.24
N GLY A 18 -6.48 -0.91 7.21
CA GLY A 18 -5.91 -0.75 5.86
C GLY A 18 -4.80 0.30 5.82
N LEU A 19 -5.04 1.46 6.44
CA LEU A 19 -4.02 2.52 6.53
C LEU A 19 -2.81 2.08 7.37
N TYR A 20 -3.02 1.36 8.47
CA TYR A 20 -1.91 0.86 9.28
C TYR A 20 -1.13 -0.24 8.57
N ALA A 21 -1.79 -1.10 7.80
CA ALA A 21 -1.13 -2.09 6.96
C ALA A 21 -0.24 -1.40 5.91
N ALA A 22 -0.81 -0.45 5.15
CA ALA A 22 -0.06 0.33 4.16
C ALA A 22 1.14 1.06 4.78
N ARG A 23 0.95 1.70 5.94
CA ARG A 23 2.02 2.39 6.68
C ARG A 23 3.12 1.44 7.17
N ARG A 24 2.76 0.24 7.64
CA ARG A 24 3.74 -0.78 8.05
C ARG A 24 4.55 -1.33 6.89
N ILE A 25 3.92 -1.49 5.71
CA ILE A 25 4.61 -1.89 4.48
C ILE A 25 5.63 -0.82 4.10
N LEU A 26 5.20 0.45 4.01
CA LEU A 26 6.09 1.56 3.68
C LEU A 26 7.27 1.72 4.67
N LYS A 27 7.05 1.47 5.97
CA LYS A 27 8.13 1.49 6.98
C LYS A 27 9.19 0.41 6.79
N LYS A 28 8.87 -0.70 6.13
CA LYS A 28 9.79 -1.82 5.92
C LYS A 28 10.57 -1.71 4.61
N MET A 29 10.20 -0.77 3.74
CA MET A 29 10.75 -0.63 2.40
C MET A 29 11.54 0.66 2.27
N ARG A 30 12.57 0.63 1.41
CA ARG A 30 13.31 1.84 1.02
C ARG A 30 12.49 2.66 0.05
N TYR A 31 12.79 3.95 -0.03
CA TYR A 31 12.14 4.84 -0.99
C TYR A 31 12.30 4.30 -2.42
N GLY A 32 11.19 4.23 -3.16
CA GLY A 32 11.16 3.74 -4.54
C GLY A 32 11.20 2.22 -4.70
N GLU A 33 11.26 1.44 -3.62
CA GLU A 33 11.30 -0.02 -3.67
C GLU A 33 9.95 -0.64 -4.02
N ALA A 34 8.84 0.01 -3.65
CA ALA A 34 7.49 -0.43 -3.98
C ALA A 34 6.51 0.72 -4.14
N THR A 35 5.40 0.43 -4.82
CA THR A 35 4.23 1.32 -4.89
C THR A 35 3.09 0.70 -4.10
N VAL A 36 2.58 1.43 -3.11
CA VAL A 36 1.41 1.01 -2.31
C VAL A 36 0.22 1.90 -2.67
N THR A 37 -0.88 1.29 -3.10
CA THR A 37 -2.15 1.97 -3.39
C THR A 37 -3.20 1.50 -2.40
N VAL A 38 -3.91 2.44 -1.76
CA VAL A 38 -5.05 2.14 -0.89
C VAL A 38 -6.31 2.55 -1.61
N VAL A 39 -7.29 1.64 -1.70
CA VAL A 39 -8.60 1.92 -2.32
C VAL A 39 -9.67 1.70 -1.26
N ASP A 40 -10.52 2.72 -1.04
CA ASP A 40 -11.72 2.61 -0.23
C ASP A 40 -12.92 3.10 -1.04
N PRO A 41 -14.07 2.41 -1.02
CA PRO A 41 -15.29 2.88 -1.68
C PRO A 41 -15.92 4.11 -1.02
N ARG A 42 -15.46 4.49 0.18
CA ARG A 42 -15.93 5.64 0.96
C ARG A 42 -14.77 6.62 1.18
N SER A 43 -15.09 7.92 1.19
CA SER A 43 -14.08 8.96 1.38
C SER A 43 -13.71 9.22 2.86
N TYR A 44 -14.11 8.34 3.79
CA TYR A 44 -13.94 8.54 5.24
C TYR A 44 -13.42 7.29 5.95
N MET A 45 -12.76 7.50 7.09
CA MET A 45 -12.26 6.41 7.92
C MET A 45 -13.41 5.69 8.64
N THR A 46 -13.48 4.37 8.44
CA THR A 46 -14.30 3.45 9.25
C THR A 46 -13.48 2.89 10.40
#